data_AF-A0A937W2K0-F1
#
_entry.id   AF-A0A937W2K0-F1
#
_cell.length_a   1.000
_cell.length_b   1.000
_cell.length_c   1.000
_cell.angle_alpha   90.00
_cell.angle_beta   90.00
_cell.angle_gamma   90.00
#
_symmetry.space_group_name_H-M   'P 1'
#
loop_
_entity.id
_entity.type
_entity.pdbx_description
1 polymer ?
#
loop_
_entity_poly.entity_id
_entity_poly.type
_entity_poly.pdbx_seq_one_letter_code
_entity_poly.pdbx_strand_id
1 'polypeptide(L)' 'MSADTLWRLAQEQSGVTMSAEDFRHWREHHAYTLDEAAAALGISRRMAAYYEHGDKPIPRVVALATQALT' A
#
# COMPACT_ATOMS: atom_id res chain seq x y z
N MET A 1 -6.37 10.39 -21.31
CA MET A 1 -5.66 9.35 -20.54
C MET A 1 -6.61 8.83 -19.46
N SER A 2 -6.73 7.52 -19.25
CA SER A 2 -7.60 6.98 -18.19
C SER A 2 -6.94 7.14 -16.81
N ALA A 3 -7.75 7.13 -15.75
CA ALA A 3 -7.25 7.21 -14.37
C ALA A 3 -6.25 6.09 -14.06
N ASP A 4 -6.47 4.88 -14.59
CA ASP A 4 -5.57 3.75 -14.44
C ASP A 4 -4.22 3.96 -15.14
N THR A 5 -4.19 4.65 -16.28
CA THR A 5 -2.95 4.98 -17.00
C THR A 5 -2.16 6.04 -16.24
N LEU A 6 -2.81 7.10 -15.75
CA LEU A 6 -2.16 8.12 -14.92
C LEU A 6 -1.62 7.53 -13.61
N TRP A 7 -2.38 6.64 -12.97
CA TRP A 7 -1.96 5.96 -11.76
C TRP A 7 -0.72 5.10 -12.01
N ARG A 8 -0.70 4.28 -13.06
CA ARG A 8 0.45 3.44 -13.42
C ARG A 8 1.71 4.27 -13.68
N LEU A 9 1.59 5.36 -14.45
CA LEU A 9 2.72 6.24 -14.76
C LEU A 9 3.28 6.94 -13.51
N ALA A 10 2.40 7.39 -12.61
CA ALA A 10 2.82 7.98 -11.34
C ALA A 10 3.59 6.97 -10.47
N GLN A 11 3.18 5.70 -10.49
CA GLN A 11 3.83 4.60 -9.78
C GLN A 11 5.20 4.23 -10.40
N GLU A 12 5.28 4.18 -11.73
CA GLU A 12 6.53 3.93 -12.45
C GLU A 12 7.57 5.04 -12.19
N GLN A 13 7.11 6.28 -12.08
CA GLN A 13 7.98 7.45 -11.81
C GLN A 13 8.36 7.60 -10.35
N SER A 14 7.59 7.04 -9.39
CA SER A 14 7.86 7.23 -7.96
C SER A 14 8.99 6.36 -7.41
N GLY A 15 9.47 5.38 -8.19
CA GLY A 15 10.28 4.28 -7.68
C GLY A 15 9.41 3.34 -6.83
N VAL A 16 9.67 2.04 -6.88
CA VAL A 16 9.00 1.08 -5.98
C VAL A 16 9.53 1.35 -4.58
N THR A 17 8.70 1.95 -3.71
CA THR A 17 9.15 2.40 -2.38
C THR A 17 8.99 1.36 -1.29
N MET A 18 8.10 0.39 -1.44
CA MET A 18 7.79 -0.60 -0.40
C MET A 18 7.43 -1.94 -1.05
N SER A 19 8.01 -3.03 -0.55
CA SER A 19 7.66 -4.38 -1.00
C SER A 19 6.39 -4.89 -0.31
N ALA A 20 5.74 -5.90 -0.90
CA ALA A 20 4.61 -6.59 -0.28
C ALA A 20 4.97 -7.25 1.06
N GLU A 21 6.22 -7.72 1.18
CA GLU A 21 6.78 -8.27 2.42
C GLU A 21 6.92 -7.20 3.50
N ASP A 22 7.49 -6.04 3.18
CA ASP A 22 7.58 -4.90 4.11
C ASP A 22 6.19 -4.46 4.59
N PHE A 23 5.20 -4.45 3.69
CA PHE A 23 3.83 -4.08 4.02
C PHE A 23 3.18 -5.06 4.99
N ARG A 24 3.37 -6.35 4.74
CA ARG A 24 2.92 -7.41 5.64
C ARG A 24 3.59 -7.31 6.99
N HIS A 25 4.91 -7.12 7.04
CA HIS A 25 5.63 -6.93 8.28
C HIS A 25 5.14 -5.72 9.08
N TRP A 26 4.92 -4.58 8.42
CA TRP A 26 4.32 -3.41 9.06
C TRP A 26 2.95 -3.74 9.65
N ARG A 27 2.07 -4.42 8.89
CA ARG A 27 0.73 -4.79 9.38
C ARG A 27 0.81 -5.72 10.59
N GLU A 28 1.64 -6.76 10.51
CA GLU A 28 1.84 -7.74 11.58
C GLU A 28 2.46 -7.12 12.83
N HIS A 29 3.41 -6.19 12.66
CA HIS A 29 4.02 -5.46 13.76
C HIS A 29 2.99 -4.68 14.59
N HIS A 30 1.97 -4.12 13.93
CA HIS A 30 0.87 -3.41 14.58
C HIS A 30 -0.27 -4.34 15.02
N ALA A 31 -0.15 -5.65 14.80
CA ALA A 31 -1.20 -6.65 15.00
C ALA A 31 -2.53 -6.31 14.28
N TYR A 32 -2.45 -5.56 13.17
CA TYR A 32 -3.63 -5.15 12.42
C TYR A 32 -4.20 -6.29 11.59
N THR A 33 -5.52 -6.41 11.61
CA THR A 33 -6.29 -7.08 10.55
C THR A 33 -6.19 -6.28 9.24
N LEU A 34 -6.57 -6.89 8.11
CA LEU A 34 -6.65 -6.18 6.83
C LEU A 34 -7.63 -5.00 6.87
N ASP A 35 -8.68 -5.10 7.69
CA ASP A 35 -9.68 -4.04 7.86
C ASP A 35 -9.13 -2.87 8.68
N GLU A 36 -8.40 -3.14 9.75
CA GLU A 36 -7.73 -2.11 10.57
C GLU A 36 -6.61 -1.40 9.79
N ALA A 37 -5.80 -2.16 9.06
CA ALA A 37 -4.77 -1.59 8.19
C ALA A 37 -5.38 -0.69 7.11
N ALA A 38 -6.48 -1.12 6.50
CA ALA A 38 -7.19 -0.34 5.51
C ALA A 38 -7.79 0.95 6.11
N ALA A 39 -8.35 0.87 7.31
CA ALA A 39 -8.87 2.04 8.03
C ALA A 39 -7.75 3.03 8.39
N ALA A 40 -6.62 2.54 8.92
CA ALA A 40 -5.47 3.37 9.27
C ALA A 40 -4.87 4.08 8.06
N LEU A 41 -4.85 3.44 6.89
CA LEU A 41 -4.34 3.99 5.64
C LEU A 41 -5.37 4.76 4.82
N GLY A 42 -6.65 4.77 5.23
CA GLY A 42 -7.73 5.42 4.48
C GLY A 42 -8.00 4.78 3.10
N ILE A 43 -7.77 3.47 2.95
CA ILE A 43 -7.98 2.72 1.70
C ILE A 43 -9.05 1.64 1.88
N SER A 44 -9.48 1.03 0.78
CA SER A 44 -10.37 -0.14 0.87
C SER A 44 -9.61 -1.39 1.34
N ARG A 45 -10.29 -2.28 2.09
CA ARG A 45 -9.79 -3.61 2.48
C ARG A 45 -9.20 -4.40 1.31
N ARG A 46 -9.87 -4.34 0.14
CA ARG A 46 -9.40 -5.01 -1.09
C ARG A 46 -8.04 -4.48 -1.55
N MET A 47 -7.80 -3.18 -1.41
CA MET A 47 -6.49 -2.61 -1.76
C MET A 47 -5.41 -3.02 -0.78
N ALA A 48 -5.70 -3.06 0.53
CA ALA A 48 -4.77 -3.60 1.52
C ALA A 48 -4.39 -5.06 1.19
N ALA A 49 -5.36 -5.89 0.83
CA ALA A 49 -5.12 -7.26 0.40
C ALA A 49 -4.23 -7.34 -0.86
N TYR A 50 -4.53 -6.56 -1.91
CA TYR A 50 -3.71 -6.55 -3.13
C TYR A 50 -2.25 -6.13 -2.89
N TYR A 51 -2.03 -5.17 -1.99
CA TYR A 51 -0.67 -4.75 -1.63
C TYR A 51 0.08 -5.84 -0.87
N GLU A 52 -0.59 -6.50 0.08
CA GLU A 52 0.00 -7.59 0.85
C GLU A 52 0.33 -8.82 0.01
N HIS A 53 -0.50 -9.12 -0.98
CA HIS A 53 -0.29 -10.26 -1.88
C HIS A 53 0.68 -9.94 -3.03
N GLY A 54 1.02 -8.66 -3.23
CA GLY A 54 1.85 -8.20 -4.34
C GLY A 54 1.12 -8.14 -5.69
N ASP A 55 -0.21 -8.28 -5.72
CA ASP A 55 -1.03 -8.20 -6.93
C ASP A 55 -1.01 -6.79 -7.55
N LYS A 56 -0.77 -5.77 -6.72
CA LYS A 56 -0.61 -4.39 -7.16
C LYS A 56 0.60 -3.75 -6.48
N PRO A 57 1.36 -2.91 -7.20
CA PRO A 57 2.44 -2.17 -6.60
C PRO A 57 1.91 -1.19 -5.55
N ILE A 58 2.63 -1.07 -4.44
CA ILE A 58 2.29 -0.17 -3.34
C ILE A 58 2.64 1.27 -3.74
N PRO A 59 1.68 2.22 -3.72
CA PRO A 59 1.98 3.61 -3.98
C PRO A 59 2.90 4.24 -2.95
N ARG A 60 3.73 5.18 -3.40
CA ARG A 60 4.60 5.97 -2.52
C ARG A 60 3.81 6.64 -1.39
N VAL A 61 2.59 7.13 -1.67
CA VAL A 61 1.74 7.73 -0.64
C VAL A 61 1.37 6.72 0.46
N VAL A 62 1.08 5.47 0.07
CA VAL A 62 0.77 4.39 1.02
C VAL A 62 2.03 3.99 1.80
N ALA A 63 3.18 3.86 1.12
CA ALA A 63 4.46 3.56 1.76
C ALA A 63 4.92 4.64 2.75
N LEU A 64 4.68 5.91 2.45
CA LEU A 64 4.96 7.00 3.39
C LEU A 64 3.98 6.98 4.58
N ALA A 65 2.71 6.63 4.34
CA ALA A 65 1.73 6.52 5.42
C ALA A 65 2.08 5.39 6.40
N THR A 66 2.57 4.24 5.92
CA THR A 66 3.02 3.15 6.81
C THR A 66 4.22 3.57 7.67
N GLN A 67 5.15 4.37 7.12
CA GLN A 67 6.27 4.96 7.87
C GLN A 67 5.86 6.05 8.86
N ALA A 68 4.73 6.72 8.63
CA ALA A 68 4.21 7.72 9.57
C ALA A 68 3.41 7.08 10.72
N LEU A 69 2.96 5.84 10.54
CA LEU A 69 2.16 5.09 11.50
C LEU A 69 2.98 4.17 12.42
N THR A 70 4.30 4.04 12.20
CA THR A 70 5.26 3.38 13.11
C THR A 70 5.55 4.21 14.34
#